data_AF-A0A969N6L4-F1
#
_entry.id   AF-A0A969N6L4-F1
#
_cell.length_a   1.000
_cell.length_b   1.000
_cell.length_c   1.000
_cell.angle_alpha   90.00
_cell.angle_beta   90.00
_cell.angle_gamma   90.00
#
_symmetry.space_group_name_H-M   'P 1'
#
loop_
_entity.id
_entity.type
_entity.pdbx_description
1 polymer ?
#
loop_
_entity_poly.entity_id
_entity_poly.type
_entity_poly.pdbx_seq_one_letter_code
_entity_poly.pdbx_strand_id
1 'polypeptide(L)'
;MKNFRLGRWHKWLKRCLALLLGAILFSQAGFVRAQSNRLVNGDAAVVAQTHEITEGNRLLQEGAQLYAESTEPSLRRAIEVLQQASQWFHRAGIQEHEAIALARIGVTYHRLWAINQEHDDLLKQALVYADRALPLVSEENQDLRAKILHTIGAIYGDLN
;
A
#
# COMPACT_ATOMS: atom_id res chain seq x y z
N MET A 1 -2.65 -78.08 -31.58
CA MET A 1 -3.27 -77.04 -30.71
C MET A 1 -2.68 -75.70 -31.13
N LYS A 2 -3.55 -74.75 -31.53
CA LYS A 2 -3.18 -73.58 -32.36
C LYS A 2 -2.46 -72.49 -31.56
N ASN A 3 -1.37 -71.99 -32.15
CA ASN A 3 -0.45 -70.99 -31.65
C ASN A 3 -1.09 -69.62 -31.36
N PHE A 4 -0.89 -69.20 -30.12
CA PHE A 4 -0.66 -67.85 -29.60
C PHE A 4 -1.11 -66.62 -30.43
N ARG A 5 -2.19 -65.97 -29.96
CA ARG A 5 -2.61 -64.61 -30.36
C ARG A 5 -1.76 -63.52 -29.65
N LEU A 6 -0.45 -63.46 -29.90
CA LEU A 6 0.48 -62.48 -29.27
C LEU A 6 0.41 -61.06 -29.86
N GLY A 7 0.03 -60.92 -31.13
CA GLY A 7 0.16 -59.64 -31.85
C GLY A 7 -0.87 -58.56 -31.49
N ARG A 8 -2.00 -58.93 -30.87
CA ARG A 8 -3.07 -57.98 -30.53
C ARG A 8 -2.81 -57.24 -29.21
N TRP A 9 -2.35 -57.94 -28.17
CA TRP A 9 -2.04 -57.37 -26.86
C TRP A 9 -0.94 -56.31 -26.92
N HIS A 10 0.07 -56.55 -27.76
CA HIS A 10 1.19 -55.64 -27.94
C HIS A 10 0.78 -54.29 -28.56
N LYS A 11 -0.24 -54.27 -29.44
CA LYS A 11 -0.79 -53.04 -30.02
C LYS A 11 -1.63 -52.24 -29.02
N TRP A 12 -2.36 -52.92 -28.13
CA TRP A 12 -3.14 -52.28 -27.07
C TRP A 12 -2.24 -51.67 -25.98
N LEU A 13 -1.16 -52.37 -25.60
CA LEU A 13 -0.19 -51.88 -24.63
C LEU A 13 0.50 -50.59 -25.11
N LYS A 14 0.94 -50.56 -26.38
CA LYS A 14 1.58 -49.38 -26.99
C LYS A 14 0.65 -48.17 -27.07
N ARG A 15 -0.66 -48.38 -27.31
CA ARG A 15 -1.67 -47.31 -27.33
C ARG A 15 -1.93 -46.73 -25.94
N CYS A 16 -1.98 -47.57 -24.91
CA CYS A 16 -2.14 -47.10 -23.53
C CYS A 16 -0.92 -46.29 -23.06
N LEU A 17 0.29 -46.75 -23.40
CA LEU A 17 1.53 -46.06 -23.05
C LEU A 17 1.62 -44.67 -23.72
N ALA A 18 1.20 -44.56 -24.99
CA ALA A 18 1.17 -43.29 -25.71
C ALA A 18 0.15 -42.30 -25.12
N LEU A 19 -1.03 -42.79 -24.67
CA LEU A 19 -2.04 -41.95 -24.01
C LEU A 19 -1.57 -41.46 -22.64
N LEU A 20 -0.88 -42.30 -21.86
CA LEU A 20 -0.31 -41.91 -20.57
C LEU A 20 0.81 -40.86 -20.72
N LEU A 21 1.71 -41.03 -21.71
CA LEU A 21 2.75 -40.05 -22.03
C LEU A 21 2.15 -38.71 -22.49
N GLY A 22 1.09 -38.73 -23.30
CA GLY A 22 0.38 -37.53 -23.72
C GLY A 22 -0.28 -36.80 -22.55
N ALA A 23 -0.89 -37.53 -21.61
CA ALA A 23 -1.51 -36.96 -20.42
C ALA A 23 -0.49 -36.29 -19.47
N ILE A 24 0.70 -36.90 -19.30
CA ILE A 24 1.77 -36.36 -18.47
C ILE A 24 2.31 -35.04 -19.05
N LEU A 25 2.55 -34.97 -20.37
CA LEU A 25 3.02 -33.75 -21.05
C LEU A 25 1.98 -32.62 -21.00
N PHE A 26 0.69 -32.96 -21.15
CA PHE A 26 -0.40 -31.99 -21.06
C PHE A 26 -0.56 -31.42 -19.63
N SER A 27 -0.39 -32.26 -18.61
CA SER A 27 -0.40 -31.83 -17.20
C SER A 27 0.77 -30.91 -16.85
N GLN A 28 1.97 -31.17 -17.39
CA GLN A 28 3.13 -30.32 -17.15
C GLN A 28 3.00 -28.95 -17.83
N ALA A 29 2.36 -28.87 -19.00
CA ALA A 29 2.11 -27.60 -19.68
C ALA A 29 1.20 -26.66 -18.87
N GLY A 30 0.16 -27.19 -18.22
CA GLY A 30 -0.72 -26.42 -17.34
C GLY A 30 -0.02 -25.92 -16.07
N PHE A 31 0.81 -26.77 -15.46
CA PHE A 31 1.57 -26.44 -14.26
C PHE A 31 2.64 -25.36 -14.51
N VAL A 32 3.43 -25.50 -15.58
CA VAL A 32 4.47 -24.52 -15.96
C VAL A 32 3.85 -23.16 -16.29
N ARG A 33 2.70 -23.13 -16.99
CA ARG A 33 1.98 -21.88 -17.28
C ARG A 33 1.42 -21.20 -16.04
N ALA A 34 0.91 -21.98 -15.08
CA ALA A 34 0.44 -21.44 -13.81
C ALA A 34 1.60 -20.89 -12.95
N GLN A 35 2.74 -21.57 -12.94
CA GLN A 35 3.93 -21.14 -12.21
C GLN A 35 4.57 -19.88 -12.84
N SER A 36 4.66 -19.80 -14.17
CA SER A 36 5.19 -18.61 -14.85
C SER A 36 4.31 -17.38 -14.61
N ASN A 37 2.97 -17.53 -14.69
CA ASN A 37 2.05 -16.44 -14.38
C ASN A 37 2.18 -15.96 -12.93
N ARG A 38 2.39 -16.87 -11.96
CA ARG A 38 2.61 -16.48 -10.56
C ARG A 38 3.90 -15.68 -10.36
N LEU A 39 4.98 -16.08 -11.01
CA LEU A 39 6.26 -15.37 -10.91
C LEU A 39 6.17 -13.98 -11.53
N VAL A 40 5.63 -13.87 -12.75
CA VAL A 40 5.46 -12.58 -13.45
C VAL A 40 4.51 -11.64 -12.69
N ASN A 41 3.39 -12.16 -12.17
CA ASN A 41 2.46 -11.34 -11.39
C ASN A 41 3.01 -10.95 -10.01
N GLY A 42 3.79 -11.83 -9.38
CA GLY A 42 4.48 -11.55 -8.12
C GLY A 42 5.51 -10.44 -8.27
N ASP A 43 6.37 -10.53 -9.29
CA ASP A 43 7.38 -9.51 -9.59
C ASP A 43 6.74 -8.17 -9.96
N ALA A 44 5.68 -8.18 -10.78
CA ALA A 44 4.94 -6.97 -11.13
C ALA A 44 4.25 -6.31 -9.91
N ALA A 45 3.67 -7.11 -9.00
CA ALA A 45 3.06 -6.60 -7.78
C ALA A 45 4.10 -6.01 -6.81
N VAL A 46 5.24 -6.66 -6.65
CA VAL A 46 6.35 -6.15 -5.81
C VAL A 46 6.93 -4.86 -6.40
N VAL A 47 7.11 -4.79 -7.72
CA VAL A 47 7.58 -3.57 -8.39
C VAL A 47 6.57 -2.43 -8.27
N ALA A 48 5.27 -2.70 -8.45
CA ALA A 48 4.22 -1.70 -8.28
C ALA A 48 4.17 -1.18 -6.84
N GLN A 49 4.17 -2.07 -5.83
CA GLN A 49 4.18 -1.68 -4.43
C GLN A 49 5.43 -0.87 -4.06
N THR A 50 6.60 -1.27 -4.55
CA THR A 50 7.86 -0.54 -4.33
C THR A 50 7.82 0.85 -4.96
N HIS A 51 7.25 0.98 -6.17
CA HIS A 51 7.07 2.26 -6.83
C HIS A 51 6.12 3.18 -6.05
N GLU A 52 5.00 2.64 -5.58
CA GLU A 52 4.01 3.39 -4.79
C GLU A 52 4.60 3.91 -3.47
N ILE A 53 5.37 3.08 -2.75
CA ILE A 53 6.06 3.48 -1.52
C ILE A 53 7.11 4.56 -1.81
N THR A 54 7.87 4.42 -2.89
CA THR A 54 8.91 5.39 -3.26
C THR A 54 8.31 6.75 -3.55
N GLU A 55 7.21 6.80 -4.31
CA GLU A 55 6.54 8.06 -4.63
C GLU A 55 5.86 8.68 -3.41
N GLY A 56 5.22 7.86 -2.56
CA GLY A 56 4.68 8.30 -1.29
C GLY A 56 5.76 8.95 -0.40
N ASN A 57 6.94 8.33 -0.30
CA ASN A 57 8.06 8.87 0.47
C ASN A 57 8.61 10.18 -0.10
N ARG A 58 8.71 10.28 -1.43
CA ARG A 58 9.14 11.52 -2.11
C ARG A 58 8.20 12.68 -1.77
N LEU A 59 6.89 12.45 -1.87
CA LEU A 59 5.86 13.45 -1.53
C LEU A 59 5.85 13.77 -0.03
N LEU A 60 6.04 12.77 0.84
CA LEU A 60 6.13 13.00 2.27
C LEU A 60 7.31 13.92 2.64
N GLN A 61 8.44 13.75 1.96
CA GLN A 61 9.61 14.61 2.10
C GLN A 61 9.36 16.01 1.53
N GLU A 62 8.76 16.13 0.35
CA GLU A 62 8.39 17.42 -0.25
C GLU A 62 7.43 18.21 0.66
N GLY A 63 6.39 17.55 1.19
CA GLY A 63 5.47 18.13 2.16
C GLY A 63 6.18 18.59 3.44
N ALA A 64 7.22 17.86 3.89
CA ALA A 64 8.06 18.27 5.02
C ALA A 64 8.84 19.56 4.75
N GLN A 65 9.38 19.70 3.53
CA GLN A 65 10.13 20.89 3.11
C GLN A 65 9.21 22.11 3.04
N LEU A 66 8.04 21.96 2.41
CA LEU A 66 7.01 23.01 2.32
C LEU A 66 6.49 23.43 3.71
N TYR A 67 6.31 22.48 4.63
CA TYR A 67 5.96 22.77 6.01
C TYR A 67 7.05 23.58 6.73
N ALA A 68 8.33 23.25 6.48
CA ALA A 68 9.46 23.93 7.11
C ALA A 68 9.57 25.40 6.71
N GLU A 69 9.13 25.77 5.49
CA GLU A 69 9.02 27.17 5.07
C GLU A 69 8.01 27.96 5.93
N SER A 70 6.98 27.28 6.45
CA SER A 70 6.01 27.85 7.40
C SER A 70 5.31 29.13 6.92
N THR A 71 5.14 29.30 5.61
CA THR A 71 4.34 30.39 5.02
C THR A 71 2.95 29.88 4.68
N GLU A 72 1.95 30.77 4.62
CA GLU A 72 0.59 30.36 4.26
C GLU A 72 0.53 29.60 2.92
N PRO A 73 1.16 30.09 1.82
CA PRO A 73 1.15 29.36 0.55
C PRO A 73 1.87 28.01 0.64
N SER A 74 3.01 27.94 1.34
CA SER A 74 3.78 26.70 1.47
C SER A 74 3.03 25.65 2.30
N LEU A 75 2.34 26.06 3.37
CA LEU A 75 1.53 25.16 4.20
C LEU A 75 0.30 24.64 3.44
N ARG A 76 -0.38 25.48 2.66
CA ARG A 76 -1.48 25.04 1.78
C ARG A 76 -0.97 24.02 0.76
N ARG A 77 0.19 24.28 0.15
CA ARG A 77 0.81 23.33 -0.78
C ARG A 77 1.25 22.03 -0.09
N ALA A 78 1.78 22.12 1.13
CA ALA A 78 2.17 20.95 1.92
C ALA A 78 0.98 20.03 2.16
N ILE A 79 -0.20 20.58 2.48
CA ILE A 79 -1.43 19.79 2.64
C ILE A 79 -1.76 19.00 1.37
N GLU A 80 -1.75 19.64 0.20
CA GLU A 80 -2.05 18.99 -1.08
C GLU A 80 -1.06 17.85 -1.41
N VAL A 81 0.22 18.08 -1.15
CA VAL A 81 1.29 17.10 -1.40
C VAL A 81 1.19 15.93 -0.41
N LEU A 82 0.94 16.20 0.86
CA LEU A 82 0.78 15.16 1.88
C LEU A 82 -0.50 14.34 1.67
N GLN A 83 -1.57 14.94 1.14
CA GLN A 83 -2.79 14.21 0.74
C GLN A 83 -2.48 13.20 -0.38
N GLN A 84 -1.67 13.60 -1.36
CA GLN A 84 -1.21 12.67 -2.39
C GLN A 84 -0.33 11.56 -1.79
N ALA A 85 0.59 11.90 -0.89
CA ALA A 85 1.42 10.91 -0.19
C ALA A 85 0.57 9.86 0.54
N SER A 86 -0.45 10.30 1.28
CA SER A 86 -1.40 9.41 1.96
C SER A 86 -2.10 8.45 0.99
N GLN A 87 -2.54 8.93 -0.18
CA GLN A 87 -3.15 8.06 -1.20
C GLN A 87 -2.17 7.04 -1.79
N TRP A 88 -0.90 7.39 -1.95
CA TRP A 88 0.14 6.45 -2.39
C TRP A 88 0.38 5.35 -1.36
N PHE A 89 0.50 5.70 -0.08
CA PHE A 89 0.66 4.72 0.99
C PHE A 89 -0.58 3.83 1.18
N HIS A 90 -1.77 4.40 0.98
CA HIS A 90 -3.02 3.65 0.98
C HIS A 90 -3.03 2.57 -0.11
N ARG A 91 -2.68 2.92 -1.35
CA ARG A 91 -2.58 1.96 -2.47
C ARG A 91 -1.52 0.89 -2.21
N ALA A 92 -0.39 1.27 -1.62
CA ALA A 92 0.68 0.36 -1.26
C ALA A 92 0.34 -0.56 -0.06
N GLY A 93 -0.77 -0.30 0.65
CA GLY A 93 -1.18 -1.03 1.84
C GLY A 93 -0.31 -0.76 3.08
N ILE A 94 0.41 0.37 3.12
CA ILE A 94 1.33 0.70 4.22
C ILE A 94 0.67 1.68 5.18
N GLN A 95 -0.11 1.14 6.12
CA GLN A 95 -0.92 1.93 7.07
C GLN A 95 -0.09 2.90 7.92
N GLU A 96 1.07 2.48 8.39
CA GLU A 96 1.94 3.31 9.23
C GLU A 96 2.40 4.59 8.51
N HIS A 97 2.70 4.50 7.22
CA HIS A 97 3.12 5.66 6.43
C HIS A 97 1.94 6.54 6.04
N GLU A 98 0.77 5.94 5.78
CA GLU A 98 -0.48 6.67 5.61
C GLU A 98 -0.81 7.48 6.88
N ALA A 99 -0.66 6.88 8.06
CA ALA A 99 -0.84 7.54 9.36
C ALA A 99 0.11 8.74 9.53
N ILE A 100 1.39 8.59 9.17
CA ILE A 100 2.37 9.69 9.24
C ILE A 100 1.97 10.84 8.31
N ALA A 101 1.54 10.55 7.08
CA ALA A 101 1.08 11.57 6.14
C ALA A 101 -0.15 12.32 6.68
N LEU A 102 -1.16 11.58 7.18
CA LEU A 102 -2.37 12.16 7.78
C LEU A 102 -2.07 12.99 9.03
N ALA A 103 -1.21 12.50 9.92
CA ALA A 103 -0.78 13.22 11.11
C ALA A 103 -0.08 14.54 10.74
N ARG A 104 0.79 14.53 9.73
CA ARG A 104 1.44 15.75 9.21
C ARG A 104 0.45 16.72 8.60
N ILE A 105 -0.59 16.26 7.91
CA ILE A 105 -1.67 17.12 7.42
C ILE A 105 -2.37 17.80 8.61
N GLY A 106 -2.71 17.06 9.66
CA GLY A 106 -3.31 17.60 10.87
C GLY A 106 -2.47 18.71 11.50
N VAL A 107 -1.17 18.45 11.71
CA VAL A 107 -0.20 19.44 12.19
C VAL A 107 -0.10 20.66 11.25
N THR A 108 -0.16 20.44 9.94
CA THR A 108 -0.06 21.52 8.94
C THR A 108 -1.28 22.43 8.98
N TYR A 109 -2.49 21.89 9.14
CA TYR A 109 -3.70 22.69 9.36
C TYR A 109 -3.65 23.47 10.67
N HIS A 110 -3.19 22.85 11.75
CA HIS A 110 -3.00 23.52 13.04
C HIS A 110 -1.99 24.67 12.93
N ARG A 111 -0.88 24.46 12.20
CA ARG A 111 0.10 25.51 11.91
C ARG A 111 -0.46 26.63 11.04
N LEU A 112 -1.25 26.29 10.02
CA LEU A 112 -1.92 27.24 9.15
C LEU A 112 -2.90 28.12 9.94
N TRP A 113 -3.66 27.51 10.86
CA TRP A 113 -4.48 28.23 11.82
C TRP A 113 -3.63 29.15 12.70
N ALA A 114 -2.52 28.67 13.27
CA ALA A 114 -1.70 29.46 14.18
C ALA A 114 -1.10 30.73 13.53
N ILE A 115 -0.81 30.70 12.22
CA ILE A 115 -0.27 31.88 11.52
C ILE A 115 -1.35 32.86 11.07
N ASN A 116 -2.55 32.37 10.75
CA ASN A 116 -3.64 33.21 10.23
C ASN A 116 -4.59 33.68 11.34
N GLN A 117 -4.67 32.93 12.44
CA GLN A 117 -5.68 33.04 13.50
C GLN A 117 -7.10 33.15 12.94
N GLU A 118 -7.35 32.43 11.85
CA GLU A 118 -8.64 32.38 11.18
C GLU A 118 -9.57 31.36 11.87
N HIS A 119 -10.86 31.41 11.51
CA HIS A 119 -11.94 30.56 12.03
C HIS A 119 -11.55 29.12 12.42
N ASP A 120 -12.20 28.60 13.46
CA ASP A 120 -12.04 27.24 14.01
C ASP A 120 -12.16 26.10 13.00
N ASP A 121 -12.58 26.37 11.76
CA ASP A 121 -12.69 25.38 10.70
C ASP A 121 -11.33 24.76 10.34
N LEU A 122 -10.22 25.52 10.43
CA LEU A 122 -8.88 24.97 10.25
C LEU A 122 -8.50 24.01 11.40
N LEU A 123 -8.86 24.35 12.64
CA LEU A 123 -8.69 23.46 13.80
C LEU A 123 -9.53 22.19 13.69
N LYS A 124 -10.78 22.31 13.21
CA LYS A 124 -11.64 21.14 12.93
C LYS A 124 -11.03 20.25 11.86
N GLN A 125 -10.50 20.83 10.77
CA GLN A 125 -9.80 20.05 9.74
C GLN A 125 -8.56 19.36 10.31
N ALA A 126 -7.77 20.06 11.13
CA ALA A 126 -6.61 19.47 11.82
C ALA A 126 -7.02 18.24 12.65
N LEU A 127 -8.11 18.35 13.41
CA LEU A 127 -8.65 17.26 14.23
C LEU A 127 -9.12 16.07 13.38
N VAL A 128 -9.88 16.32 12.30
CA VAL A 128 -10.33 15.26 11.38
C VAL A 128 -9.16 14.43 10.86
N TYR A 129 -8.05 15.08 10.49
CA TYR A 129 -6.88 14.35 9.97
C TYR A 129 -6.11 13.61 11.07
N ALA A 130 -5.96 14.21 12.26
CA ALA A 130 -5.32 13.55 13.40
C ALA A 130 -6.11 12.31 13.85
N ASP A 131 -7.45 12.41 13.91
CA ASP A 131 -8.34 11.30 14.26
C ASP A 131 -8.31 10.17 13.22
N ARG A 132 -8.19 10.49 11.93
CA ARG A 132 -8.01 9.48 10.87
C ARG A 132 -6.65 8.79 10.92
N ALA A 133 -5.61 9.48 11.38
CA ALA A 133 -4.27 8.91 11.51
C ALA A 133 -4.20 7.89 12.66
N LEU A 134 -4.83 8.19 13.80
CA LEU A 134 -4.72 7.39 15.02
C LEU A 134 -5.04 5.89 14.88
N PRO A 135 -6.13 5.45 14.21
CA PRO A 135 -6.44 4.03 14.06
C PRO A 135 -5.51 3.28 13.09
N LEU A 136 -4.69 4.00 12.30
CA LEU A 136 -3.72 3.41 11.38
C LEU A 136 -2.36 3.16 12.02
N VAL A 137 -2.12 3.72 13.21
CA VAL A 137 -0.86 3.54 13.95
C VAL A 137 -0.85 2.18 14.62
N SER A 138 0.20 1.41 14.40
CA SER A 138 0.40 0.14 15.10
C SER A 138 0.44 0.32 16.63
N GLU A 139 0.04 -0.70 17.38
CA GLU A 139 0.14 -0.70 18.85
C GLU A 139 1.60 -0.62 19.35
N GLU A 140 2.56 -0.97 18.51
CA GLU A 140 3.99 -0.92 18.86
C GLU A 140 4.59 0.49 18.65
N ASN A 141 4.03 1.32 17.77
CA ASN A 141 4.53 2.67 17.52
C ASN A 141 3.93 3.70 18.48
N GLN A 142 4.38 3.64 19.73
CA GLN A 142 3.96 4.56 20.78
C GLN A 142 4.42 6.01 20.53
N ASP A 143 5.54 6.21 19.84
CA ASP A 143 6.06 7.54 19.51
C ASP A 143 5.13 8.30 18.55
N LEU A 144 4.71 7.66 17.46
CA LEU A 144 3.78 8.28 16.51
C LEU A 144 2.42 8.54 17.17
N ARG A 145 1.92 7.58 17.95
CA ARG A 145 0.68 7.72 18.71
C ARG A 145 0.72 8.93 19.66
N ALA A 146 1.80 9.07 20.42
CA ALA A 146 1.99 10.20 21.33
C ALA A 146 1.99 11.54 20.59
N LYS A 147 2.63 11.62 19.42
CA LYS A 147 2.64 12.84 18.59
C LYS A 147 1.25 13.22 18.08
N ILE A 148 0.45 12.26 17.65
CA ILE A 148 -0.93 12.48 17.21
C ILE A 148 -1.78 12.97 18.40
N LEU A 149 -1.72 12.28 19.53
CA LEU A 149 -2.46 12.66 20.74
C LEU A 149 -2.05 14.04 21.27
N HIS A 150 -0.75 14.37 21.22
CA HIS A 150 -0.26 15.71 21.57
C HIS A 150 -0.88 16.78 20.66
N THR A 151 -0.93 16.52 19.35
CA THR A 151 -1.55 17.43 18.38
C THR A 151 -3.04 17.63 18.66
N ILE A 152 -3.77 16.54 18.93
CA ILE A 152 -5.19 16.59 19.31
C ILE A 152 -5.38 17.41 20.59
N GLY A 153 -4.55 17.18 21.61
CA GLY A 153 -4.58 17.94 22.86
C GLY A 153 -4.32 19.43 22.66
N ALA A 154 -3.34 19.78 21.80
CA ALA A 154 -3.07 21.17 21.45
C ALA A 154 -4.28 21.84 20.78
N ILE A 155 -4.91 21.16 19.81
CA ILE A 155 -6.11 21.65 19.12
C ILE A 155 -7.25 21.91 20.11
N TYR A 156 -7.50 20.99 21.05
CA TYR A 156 -8.54 21.22 22.08
C TYR A 156 -8.19 22.36 23.03
N GLY A 157 -6.90 22.57 23.31
CA GLY A 157 -6.44 23.73 24.08
C GLY A 157 -6.72 25.06 23.37
N ASP A 158 -6.59 25.08 22.05
CA ASP A 158 -6.80 26.27 21.22
C ASP A 158 -8.29 26.54 20.89
N LEU A 159 -9.15 25.51 20.97
CA LEU A 159 -10.61 25.64 20.79
C LEU A 159 -11.36 26.16 22.03
N ASN A 160 -10.70 26.20 23.19
CA ASN A 160 -11.28 26.60 24.47
C ASN A 160 -10.97 28.06 24.81
#